data_AF-A0A424QLL0-F1
#
_entry.id   AF-A0A424QLL0-F1
#
_cell.length_a   1.000
_cell.length_b   1.000
_cell.length_c   1.000
_cell.angle_alpha   90.00
_cell.angle_beta   90.00
_cell.angle_gamma   90.00
#
_symmetry.space_group_name_H-M   'P 1'
#
loop_
_entity.id
_entity.type
_entity.pdbx_description
1 polymer ?
#
loop_
_entity_poly.entity_id
_entity_poly.type
_entity_poly.pdbx_seq_one_letter_code
_entity_poly.pdbx_strand_id
1 'polypeptide(L)'
;MSGMCRRWSLQSMMWKKRCGPASWSSAIGLRAHRCSSNGFSIACVTPYTTSSMMSTPPCTLSSNALQTGKHRKLTAWLGCILALTTVRAQVPCEDGLAGQYSCMGLDLMCVLSFEETGGNAPGNGNDCWGWSSEGREFALFGRSDGMSIIEVTDPVNPVVVADVPTATVPSLWRDIKVIDDMAYIVSEAGGHGLQIIDLSIVPDLVPGGALANTAYYTGFGDAHNVVANPETGFVYGVGTDTFSGGLHIVDVNDPLNPTAVGSWDESDIHDAQAVVYNGPDMDHAGREIVFAFCGYGGFRIIDVEDKEDCQTLSSLQDSCWVYVHQGWLSEDQRFVFMNDEKDETTSVAEVTRTWVMDVQDLDNPFIVGFHEGSLGVTDHNLYTLNNKVYAANYYAGLQVLDIVDPATATLEMTAFFDTNPFSDQVGTSGGAWSVYPYFDSGNIAISTQSHFFMVRPSSESHSVMEEEVPMLAIHARAGQLSIRSGLVETASVFDVSGRCMAEWPLAASGWSTFRTEGWPSGTYVVRTGSGRTARFIQP
;
A
#
# COMPACT_ATOMS: atom_id res chain seq x y z
N MET A 1 21.61 -55.62 -13.48
CA MET A 1 22.44 -56.68 -12.88
C MET A 1 23.67 -56.06 -12.25
N SER A 2 23.74 -56.14 -10.92
CA SER A 2 24.88 -56.09 -10.00
C SER A 2 26.30 -55.82 -10.52
N GLY A 3 27.05 -54.98 -9.79
CA GLY A 3 28.52 -54.98 -9.84
C GLY A 3 29.24 -53.96 -8.95
N MET A 4 29.26 -54.19 -7.62
CA MET A 4 30.15 -53.52 -6.65
C MET A 4 31.60 -54.03 -6.71
N CYS A 5 32.59 -53.16 -6.43
CA CYS A 5 33.84 -53.43 -5.66
C CYS A 5 34.60 -52.10 -5.48
N ARG A 6 34.66 -51.41 -4.32
CA ARG A 6 35.35 -51.62 -3.02
C ARG A 6 36.89 -51.68 -3.01
N ARG A 7 37.47 -50.60 -2.45
CA ARG A 7 38.64 -50.42 -1.53
C ARG A 7 40.01 -50.92 -2.02
N TRP A 8 41.13 -50.23 -1.72
CA TRP A 8 41.95 -50.38 -0.50
C TRP A 8 42.67 -49.09 -0.07
N SER A 9 42.89 -48.97 1.23
CA SER A 9 43.62 -47.95 1.99
C SER A 9 45.12 -48.24 2.12
N LEU A 10 45.94 -47.22 2.41
CA LEU A 10 47.14 -47.36 3.25
C LEU A 10 47.40 -46.08 4.06
N GLN A 11 47.62 -46.29 5.36
CA GLN A 11 47.89 -45.31 6.42
C GLN A 11 49.39 -44.95 6.54
N SER A 12 49.63 -43.84 7.25
CA SER A 12 50.71 -43.54 8.21
C SER A 12 51.32 -42.15 7.91
N MET A 13 51.74 -41.30 8.86
CA MET A 13 51.84 -41.37 10.31
C MET A 13 51.91 -39.92 10.83
N MET A 14 51.52 -39.73 12.09
CA MET A 14 51.50 -38.46 12.84
C MET A 14 52.85 -37.72 12.89
N TRP A 15 52.83 -36.40 13.13
CA TRP A 15 53.33 -35.77 14.38
C TRP A 15 52.86 -34.30 14.50
N LYS A 16 52.40 -33.93 15.70
CA LYS A 16 52.04 -32.57 16.13
C LYS A 16 53.30 -31.77 16.49
N LYS A 17 53.31 -30.46 16.23
CA LYS A 17 53.70 -29.43 17.21
C LYS A 17 53.29 -28.02 16.75
N ARG A 18 52.53 -27.32 17.61
CA ARG A 18 52.27 -25.86 17.57
C ARG A 18 53.49 -25.12 18.14
N CYS A 19 53.72 -23.89 17.67
CA CYS A 19 53.92 -22.68 18.50
C CYS A 19 54.29 -21.44 17.63
N GLY A 20 53.40 -20.45 17.63
CA GLY A 20 53.68 -19.03 17.97
C GLY A 20 54.44 -18.10 17.01
N PRO A 21 54.16 -16.78 17.03
CA PRO A 21 54.41 -15.85 15.92
C PRO A 21 55.46 -14.77 16.20
N ALA A 22 56.04 -14.21 15.14
CA ALA A 22 56.77 -12.93 15.05
C ALA A 22 57.23 -12.78 13.58
N SER A 23 57.39 -11.63 12.91
CA SER A 23 57.12 -10.21 13.14
C SER A 23 57.81 -9.50 11.94
N TRP A 24 57.20 -8.46 11.33
CA TRP A 24 57.85 -7.41 10.48
C TRP A 24 58.35 -7.87 9.09
N SER A 25 58.39 -7.10 8.01
CA SER A 25 58.07 -5.71 7.67
C SER A 25 58.18 -5.56 6.14
N SER A 26 57.32 -4.71 5.56
CA SER A 26 57.53 -3.86 4.36
C SER A 26 58.48 -4.30 3.22
N ALA A 27 57.92 -4.40 2.01
CA ALA A 27 58.51 -3.78 0.82
C ALA A 27 57.44 -3.61 -0.28
N ILE A 28 57.14 -2.35 -0.58
CA ILE A 28 56.43 -1.92 -1.80
C ILE A 28 57.40 -2.04 -2.98
N GLY A 29 56.94 -2.60 -4.09
CA GLY A 29 57.64 -2.61 -5.36
C GLY A 29 56.69 -2.84 -6.51
N LEU A 30 56.05 -1.79 -7.01
CA LEU A 30 55.36 -1.80 -8.31
C LEU A 30 56.00 -0.74 -9.22
N ARG A 31 56.57 -1.22 -10.33
CA ARG A 31 57.02 -0.40 -11.44
C ARG A 31 55.81 0.05 -12.27
N ALA A 32 55.85 1.31 -12.64
CA ALA A 32 54.90 1.98 -13.51
C ALA A 32 55.09 1.62 -14.99
N HIS A 33 54.00 1.70 -15.76
CA HIS A 33 54.01 2.25 -17.12
C HIS A 33 52.95 3.36 -17.25
N ARG A 34 53.38 4.48 -17.84
CA ARG A 34 52.61 5.72 -18.12
C ARG A 34 51.98 5.68 -19.52
N CYS A 35 50.84 6.35 -19.66
CA CYS A 35 50.53 7.49 -20.58
C CYS A 35 49.01 7.76 -20.48
N SER A 36 48.51 8.83 -19.83
CA SER A 36 48.30 10.22 -20.31
C SER A 36 47.52 10.29 -21.64
N SER A 37 46.48 11.11 -21.85
CA SER A 37 45.99 12.33 -21.19
C SER A 37 44.63 12.75 -21.75
N ASN A 38 43.82 13.47 -20.94
CA ASN A 38 42.93 14.61 -21.22
C ASN A 38 41.83 14.58 -20.13
N GLY A 39 41.60 15.54 -19.24
CA GLY A 39 42.07 16.91 -19.03
C GLY A 39 40.98 17.62 -18.20
N PHE A 40 41.38 18.37 -17.17
CA PHE A 40 40.58 19.20 -16.24
C PHE A 40 39.98 18.56 -14.97
N SER A 41 40.70 18.77 -13.86
CA SER A 41 40.21 18.77 -12.49
C SER A 41 40.34 20.18 -11.92
N ILE A 42 39.31 20.67 -11.22
CA ILE A 42 39.37 21.85 -10.37
C ILE A 42 39.77 21.39 -8.97
N ALA A 43 40.83 21.99 -8.43
CA ALA A 43 41.32 21.78 -7.07
C ALA A 43 40.77 22.85 -6.13
N CYS A 44 40.38 22.43 -4.92
CA CYS A 44 40.34 23.30 -3.74
C CYS A 44 41.20 22.67 -2.64
N VAL A 45 41.96 23.51 -1.94
CA VAL A 45 43.10 23.19 -1.07
C VAL A 45 42.83 23.71 0.35
N THR A 46 43.43 23.03 1.34
CA THR A 46 43.86 23.43 2.70
C THR A 46 42.89 23.20 3.89
N PRO A 47 43.39 23.06 5.14
CA PRO A 47 44.57 22.31 5.61
C PRO A 47 44.33 21.49 6.92
N TYR A 48 45.26 20.57 7.24
CA TYR A 48 45.42 19.93 8.56
C TYR A 48 46.32 20.75 9.48
N THR A 49 46.10 20.67 10.81
CA THR A 49 47.10 20.92 11.85
C THR A 49 47.21 19.74 12.80
N THR A 50 48.46 19.32 13.03
CA THR A 50 48.89 18.32 14.02
C THR A 50 49.40 19.02 15.27
N SER A 51 49.09 18.51 16.47
CA SER A 51 50.01 18.60 17.61
C SER A 51 49.92 17.35 18.50
N SER A 52 51.09 16.86 18.86
CA SER A 52 51.38 15.73 19.72
C SER A 52 51.48 16.15 21.19
N MET A 53 51.12 15.28 22.14
CA MET A 53 51.97 14.98 23.32
C MET A 53 51.45 13.75 24.11
N MET A 54 52.37 12.83 24.39
CA MET A 54 52.23 11.67 25.28
C MET A 54 52.48 12.08 26.75
N SER A 55 51.78 11.45 27.71
CA SER A 55 52.40 10.77 28.88
C SER A 55 51.32 10.15 29.81
N THR A 56 51.58 8.90 30.23
CA THR A 56 50.81 8.00 31.11
C THR A 56 51.27 8.10 32.59
N PRO A 57 50.76 7.29 33.55
CA PRO A 57 49.44 7.20 34.20
C PRO A 57 49.57 7.36 35.75
N PRO A 58 48.56 7.02 36.57
CA PRO A 58 48.92 6.17 37.72
C PRO A 58 47.95 5.05 38.09
N CYS A 59 48.59 3.94 38.45
CA CYS A 59 48.31 2.86 39.39
C CYS A 59 46.92 2.64 40.01
N THR A 60 46.52 1.38 39.93
CA THR A 60 45.58 0.63 40.77
C THR A 60 46.01 0.54 42.24
N LEU A 61 45.03 0.50 43.15
CA LEU A 61 45.13 -0.17 44.45
C LEU A 61 43.78 -0.80 44.81
N SER A 62 43.81 -2.12 45.00
CA SER A 62 42.75 -2.96 45.54
C SER A 62 42.81 -3.02 47.07
N SER A 63 41.67 -3.18 47.74
CA SER A 63 41.60 -3.97 48.97
C SER A 63 40.17 -4.45 49.25
N ASN A 64 40.01 -5.78 49.29
CA ASN A 64 38.89 -6.46 49.94
C ASN A 64 39.04 -6.35 51.47
N ALA A 65 37.94 -6.13 52.19
CA ALA A 65 37.69 -6.76 53.50
C ALA A 65 36.21 -6.65 53.94
N LEU A 66 35.68 -7.80 54.35
CA LEU A 66 34.44 -8.08 55.09
C LEU A 66 34.32 -7.21 56.38
N GLN A 67 33.22 -7.02 57.12
CA GLN A 67 32.01 -7.83 57.40
C GLN A 67 31.06 -7.03 58.33
N THR A 68 29.75 -7.35 58.32
CA THR A 68 28.72 -7.09 59.37
C THR A 68 28.35 -5.63 59.67
N GLY A 69 27.12 -5.20 59.94
CA GLY A 69 25.82 -5.84 60.15
C GLY A 69 24.95 -4.87 60.99
N LYS A 70 23.63 -4.86 60.71
CA LYS A 70 22.51 -4.27 61.48
C LYS A 70 22.06 -2.83 61.17
N HIS A 71 20.93 -2.82 60.44
CA HIS A 71 19.71 -2.04 60.65
C HIS A 71 19.82 -0.54 60.94
N ARG A 72 19.37 0.27 59.98
CA ARG A 72 18.25 1.22 60.22
C ARG A 72 17.74 1.86 58.93
N LYS A 73 16.44 1.66 58.73
CA LYS A 73 15.47 2.45 57.94
C LYS A 73 15.56 2.38 56.42
N LEU A 74 14.67 1.56 55.88
CA LEU A 74 14.07 1.73 54.56
C LEU A 74 13.54 3.18 54.43
N THR A 75 14.07 3.91 53.48
CA THR A 75 13.28 4.88 52.70
C THR A 75 13.20 4.32 51.30
N ALA A 76 12.21 3.45 51.09
CA ALA A 76 11.80 3.06 49.75
C ALA A 76 11.25 4.32 49.08
N TRP A 77 12.02 4.89 48.16
CA TRP A 77 11.48 5.80 47.17
C TRP A 77 10.62 4.95 46.24
N LEU A 78 9.32 4.87 46.53
CA LEU A 78 8.34 4.58 45.48
C LEU A 78 8.34 5.79 44.54
N GLY A 79 9.24 5.78 43.56
CA GLY A 79 9.01 6.50 42.33
C GLY A 79 7.91 5.76 41.59
N CYS A 80 6.65 6.15 41.81
CA CYS A 80 5.60 5.87 40.84
C CYS A 80 5.99 6.61 39.56
N ILE A 81 6.67 5.90 38.65
CA ILE A 81 6.64 6.27 37.25
C ILE A 81 5.20 5.99 36.83
N LEU A 82 4.34 7.01 36.90
CA LEU A 82 3.16 7.03 36.05
C LEU A 82 3.73 7.05 34.63
N ALA A 83 3.80 5.89 33.99
CA ALA A 83 3.80 5.86 32.53
C ALA A 83 2.51 6.58 32.13
N LEU A 84 2.66 7.80 31.60
CA LEU A 84 1.58 8.50 30.93
C LEU A 84 1.21 7.63 29.73
N THR A 85 0.28 6.70 29.92
CA THR A 85 -0.39 6.03 28.81
C THR A 85 -1.20 7.12 28.11
N THR A 86 -0.70 7.60 26.98
CA THR A 86 -1.48 8.43 26.08
C THR A 86 -2.63 7.56 25.58
N VAL A 87 -3.81 7.73 26.16
CA VAL A 87 -5.02 7.09 25.63
C VAL A 87 -5.29 7.76 24.29
N ARG A 88 -5.02 7.06 23.19
CA ARG A 88 -5.49 7.46 21.87
C ARG A 88 -6.97 7.08 21.81
N ALA A 89 -7.79 8.03 21.37
CA ALA A 89 -9.22 7.82 21.15
C ALA A 89 -9.48 7.98 19.65
N GLN A 90 -10.58 7.40 19.17
CA GLN A 90 -11.04 7.68 17.82
C GLN A 90 -11.23 9.19 17.65
N VAL A 91 -10.96 9.68 16.45
CA VAL A 91 -11.24 11.05 16.05
C VAL A 91 -12.41 11.01 15.07
N PRO A 92 -13.64 11.31 15.53
CA PRO A 92 -14.81 11.26 14.69
C PRO A 92 -14.71 12.20 13.48
N CYS A 93 -15.34 11.81 12.38
CA CYS A 93 -15.54 12.70 11.24
C CYS A 93 -16.70 13.66 11.52
N GLU A 94 -16.40 14.86 12.02
CA GLU A 94 -17.37 15.88 12.34
C GLU A 94 -17.16 17.11 11.44
N ASP A 95 -18.26 17.62 10.86
CA ASP A 95 -18.24 18.78 9.96
C ASP A 95 -17.22 18.66 8.81
N GLY A 96 -17.02 17.43 8.32
CA GLY A 96 -16.12 17.11 7.20
C GLY A 96 -14.64 16.97 7.59
N LEU A 97 -14.31 16.89 8.88
CA LEU A 97 -12.94 16.77 9.37
C LEU A 97 -12.80 15.71 10.47
N ALA A 98 -11.77 14.88 10.35
CA ALA A 98 -11.27 14.01 11.41
C ALA A 98 -9.89 14.51 11.83
N GLY A 99 -9.85 15.44 12.77
CA GLY A 99 -8.63 16.17 13.14
C GLY A 99 -8.24 17.15 12.04
N GLN A 100 -7.13 16.87 11.33
CA GLN A 100 -6.66 17.70 10.21
C GLN A 100 -7.06 17.14 8.84
N TYR A 101 -7.60 15.92 8.80
CA TYR A 101 -7.88 15.19 7.57
C TYR A 101 -9.31 15.47 7.11
N SER A 102 -9.49 15.79 5.83
CA SER A 102 -10.81 15.89 5.23
C SER A 102 -11.45 14.50 5.21
N CYS A 103 -12.73 14.41 5.56
CA CYS A 103 -13.42 13.12 5.60
C CYS A 103 -14.92 13.26 5.33
N MET A 104 -15.53 12.13 4.98
CA MET A 104 -16.97 11.94 4.93
C MET A 104 -17.29 10.50 5.34
N GLY A 105 -18.09 10.33 6.39
CA GLY A 105 -18.58 9.02 6.84
C GLY A 105 -17.52 8.05 7.40
N LEU A 106 -16.29 8.51 7.62
CA LEU A 106 -15.17 7.69 8.10
C LEU A 106 -14.44 8.36 9.26
N ASP A 107 -14.50 7.73 10.44
CA ASP A 107 -13.76 8.15 11.63
C ASP A 107 -12.30 7.69 11.54
N LEU A 108 -11.37 8.53 12.02
CA LEU A 108 -9.96 8.16 12.15
C LEU A 108 -9.73 7.37 13.43
N MET A 109 -9.18 6.18 13.31
CA MET A 109 -8.84 5.34 14.47
C MET A 109 -7.39 5.55 14.89
N CYS A 110 -6.46 5.47 13.94
CA CYS A 110 -5.06 5.77 14.21
C CYS A 110 -4.30 6.24 12.97
N VAL A 111 -3.18 6.92 13.22
CA VAL A 111 -2.13 7.17 12.24
C VAL A 111 -0.79 6.79 12.88
N LEU A 112 0.05 6.11 12.10
CA LEU A 112 1.43 5.77 12.45
C LEU A 112 2.35 6.32 11.36
N SER A 113 3.41 7.04 11.73
CA SER A 113 4.46 7.42 10.77
C SER A 113 5.22 6.20 10.26
N PHE A 114 5.90 6.35 9.13
CA PHE A 114 6.79 5.32 8.60
C PHE A 114 7.75 4.77 9.67
N GLU A 115 8.38 5.63 10.46
CA GLU A 115 9.27 5.22 11.57
C GLU A 115 8.52 4.59 12.75
N GLU A 116 7.30 5.05 13.07
CA GLU A 116 6.46 4.42 14.11
C GLU A 116 6.03 2.99 13.71
N THR A 117 5.91 2.71 12.41
CA THR A 117 5.72 1.33 11.90
C THR A 117 7.00 0.50 11.91
N GLY A 118 8.15 1.07 12.28
CA GLY A 118 9.46 0.40 12.32
C GLY A 118 10.36 0.64 11.11
N GLY A 119 9.95 1.48 10.15
CA GLY A 119 10.71 1.79 8.95
C GLY A 119 11.94 2.66 9.20
N ASN A 120 12.99 2.46 8.41
CA ASN A 120 14.24 3.22 8.49
C ASN A 120 14.28 4.37 7.47
N ALA A 121 14.36 5.62 7.95
CA ALA A 121 14.50 6.77 7.07
C ALA A 121 15.94 6.91 6.49
N PRO A 122 16.11 7.35 5.22
CA PRO A 122 15.05 7.63 4.26
C PRO A 122 14.42 6.33 3.73
N GLY A 123 13.07 6.31 3.67
CA GLY A 123 12.29 5.17 3.19
C GLY A 123 10.82 5.57 3.01
N ASN A 124 10.03 4.65 2.49
CA ASN A 124 8.61 4.85 2.21
C ASN A 124 7.78 3.60 2.54
N GLY A 125 6.48 3.79 2.79
CA GLY A 125 5.48 2.72 2.76
C GLY A 125 5.09 2.35 1.32
N ASN A 126 4.44 1.20 1.15
CA ASN A 126 3.86 0.75 -0.11
C ASN A 126 2.59 -0.07 0.16
N ASP A 127 2.39 -1.23 -0.47
CA ASP A 127 1.14 -1.98 -0.39
C ASP A 127 0.78 -2.39 1.06
N CYS A 128 -0.49 -2.73 1.29
CA CYS A 128 -0.92 -3.36 2.51
C CYS A 128 -1.93 -4.48 2.28
N TRP A 129 -1.91 -5.41 3.21
CA TRP A 129 -2.89 -6.48 3.30
C TRP A 129 -3.34 -6.66 4.76
N GLY A 130 -4.22 -7.62 5.00
CA GLY A 130 -4.68 -7.95 6.34
C GLY A 130 -4.77 -9.46 6.56
N TRP A 131 -4.71 -9.84 7.83
CA TRP A 131 -4.88 -11.20 8.31
C TRP A 131 -5.60 -11.16 9.65
N SER A 132 -6.47 -12.13 9.89
CA SER A 132 -7.22 -12.24 11.13
C SER A 132 -7.06 -13.62 11.72
N SER A 133 -6.90 -13.70 13.03
CA SER A 133 -6.77 -14.97 13.74
C SER A 133 -7.36 -14.88 15.13
N GLU A 134 -8.23 -15.83 15.46
CA GLU A 134 -8.89 -15.96 16.77
C GLU A 134 -9.59 -14.66 17.25
N GLY A 135 -10.18 -13.90 16.32
CA GLY A 135 -10.87 -12.63 16.61
C GLY A 135 -9.93 -11.44 16.82
N ARG A 136 -8.64 -11.60 16.54
CA ARG A 136 -7.65 -10.52 16.45
C ARG A 136 -7.42 -10.18 14.98
N GLU A 137 -7.15 -8.92 14.71
CA GLU A 137 -6.94 -8.38 13.37
C GLU A 137 -5.52 -7.81 13.27
N PHE A 138 -4.84 -8.09 12.16
CA PHE A 138 -3.47 -7.68 11.90
C PHE A 138 -3.36 -7.07 10.51
N ALA A 139 -2.86 -5.84 10.44
CA ALA A 139 -2.47 -5.20 9.20
C ALA A 139 -1.03 -5.59 8.84
N LEU A 140 -0.84 -5.99 7.58
CA LEU A 140 0.45 -6.26 6.98
C LEU A 140 0.84 -5.04 6.17
N PHE A 141 1.72 -4.20 6.71
CA PHE A 141 2.09 -2.93 6.08
C PHE A 141 3.44 -3.07 5.38
N GLY A 142 3.42 -2.97 4.07
CA GLY A 142 4.62 -2.98 3.24
C GLY A 142 5.44 -1.70 3.42
N ARG A 143 6.75 -1.89 3.48
CA ARG A 143 7.76 -0.84 3.57
C ARG A 143 8.84 -1.06 2.54
N SER A 144 9.53 0.02 2.21
CA SER A 144 10.68 -0.07 1.31
C SER A 144 11.74 -1.04 1.82
N ASP A 145 11.96 -1.11 3.13
CA ASP A 145 12.95 -1.95 3.80
C ASP A 145 12.41 -3.28 4.36
N GLY A 146 11.15 -3.64 4.10
CA GLY A 146 10.54 -4.87 4.60
C GLY A 146 9.02 -4.80 4.74
N MET A 147 8.47 -5.45 5.75
CA MET A 147 7.05 -5.42 6.08
C MET A 147 6.88 -5.36 7.60
N SER A 148 5.92 -4.57 8.07
CA SER A 148 5.48 -4.55 9.47
C SER A 148 4.23 -5.38 9.65
N ILE A 149 4.18 -6.17 10.73
CA ILE A 149 2.96 -6.83 11.19
C ILE A 149 2.41 -6.02 12.36
N ILE A 150 1.26 -5.39 12.17
CA ILE A 150 0.66 -4.44 13.11
C ILE A 150 -0.65 -5.04 13.60
N GLU A 151 -0.76 -5.35 14.88
CA GLU A 151 -2.04 -5.71 15.48
C GLU A 151 -2.94 -4.47 15.58
N VAL A 152 -4.16 -4.61 15.06
CA VAL A 152 -5.15 -3.55 14.90
C VAL A 152 -6.52 -3.93 15.46
N THR A 153 -6.59 -5.01 16.25
CA THR A 153 -7.78 -5.45 17.01
C THR A 153 -8.38 -4.30 17.84
N ASP A 154 -7.52 -3.52 18.50
CA ASP A 154 -7.86 -2.21 19.06
C ASP A 154 -7.32 -1.13 18.11
N PRO A 155 -8.12 -0.64 17.14
CA PRO A 155 -7.60 0.19 16.05
C PRO A 155 -7.21 1.59 16.52
N VAL A 156 -7.60 2.02 17.73
CA VAL A 156 -7.14 3.29 18.29
C VAL A 156 -5.79 3.15 19.01
N ASN A 157 -5.40 1.93 19.38
CA ASN A 157 -4.12 1.60 20.02
C ASN A 157 -3.41 0.45 19.26
N PRO A 158 -3.03 0.65 17.99
CA PRO A 158 -2.34 -0.38 17.22
C PRO A 158 -0.97 -0.73 17.84
N VAL A 159 -0.55 -1.99 17.68
CA VAL A 159 0.72 -2.49 18.21
C VAL A 159 1.54 -3.10 17.09
N VAL A 160 2.74 -2.57 16.82
CA VAL A 160 3.69 -3.21 15.90
C VAL A 160 4.23 -4.48 16.57
N VAL A 161 3.75 -5.64 16.12
CA VAL A 161 4.08 -6.95 16.72
C VAL A 161 5.41 -7.45 16.21
N ALA A 162 5.64 -7.40 14.90
CA ALA A 162 6.84 -7.94 14.30
C ALA A 162 7.29 -7.15 13.07
N ASP A 163 8.58 -7.22 12.81
CA ASP A 163 9.25 -6.66 11.64
C ASP A 163 9.75 -7.80 10.75
N VAL A 164 9.40 -7.80 9.46
CA VAL A 164 9.94 -8.75 8.48
C VAL A 164 10.90 -7.98 7.57
N PRO A 165 12.23 -8.16 7.72
CA PRO A 165 13.20 -7.46 6.88
C PRO A 165 13.08 -7.86 5.41
N THR A 166 13.37 -6.92 4.50
CA THR A 166 13.52 -7.23 3.07
C THR A 166 14.58 -8.32 2.85
N ALA A 167 14.32 -9.25 1.93
CA ALA A 167 15.26 -10.33 1.62
C ALA A 167 16.61 -9.84 1.08
N THR A 168 16.61 -8.69 0.38
CA THR A 168 17.79 -8.15 -0.30
C THR A 168 18.04 -6.69 0.05
N VAL A 169 17.59 -5.77 -0.79
CA VAL A 169 17.79 -4.32 -0.65
C VAL A 169 16.44 -3.62 -0.53
N PRO A 170 16.41 -2.37 -0.03
CA PRO A 170 15.18 -1.60 -0.03
C PRO A 170 14.67 -1.31 -1.45
N SER A 171 13.36 -1.36 -1.66
CA SER A 171 12.68 -1.03 -2.93
C SER A 171 11.32 -0.41 -2.66
N LEU A 172 10.93 0.58 -3.47
CA LEU A 172 9.61 1.20 -3.40
C LEU A 172 8.48 0.18 -3.61
N TRP A 173 8.68 -0.80 -4.48
CA TRP A 173 7.66 -1.74 -4.93
C TRP A 173 7.74 -3.05 -4.15
N ARG A 174 6.66 -3.37 -3.46
CA ARG A 174 6.45 -4.60 -2.68
C ARG A 174 4.95 -4.86 -2.65
N ASP A 175 4.60 -6.12 -2.72
CA ASP A 175 3.22 -6.58 -2.62
C ASP A 175 3.13 -7.77 -1.66
N ILE A 176 1.99 -7.89 -1.00
CA ILE A 176 1.71 -8.89 0.04
C ILE A 176 0.36 -9.53 -0.25
N LYS A 177 0.30 -10.86 -0.25
CA LYS A 177 -0.95 -11.62 -0.19
C LYS A 177 -0.88 -12.72 0.86
N VAL A 178 -2.04 -13.18 1.28
CA VAL A 178 -2.18 -14.20 2.32
C VAL A 178 -3.02 -15.35 1.80
N ILE A 179 -2.56 -16.58 2.02
CA ILE A 179 -3.36 -17.80 1.89
C ILE A 179 -3.29 -18.51 3.24
N ASP A 180 -4.45 -18.78 3.83
CA ASP A 180 -4.58 -19.27 5.21
C ASP A 180 -3.77 -18.41 6.20
N ASP A 181 -2.83 -19.02 6.91
CA ASP A 181 -1.93 -18.36 7.86
C ASP A 181 -0.55 -18.05 7.28
N MET A 182 -0.40 -18.03 5.96
CA MET A 182 0.88 -17.77 5.29
C MET A 182 0.84 -16.47 4.49
N ALA A 183 1.77 -15.55 4.77
CA ALA A 183 2.00 -14.36 3.95
C ALA A 183 3.06 -14.63 2.89
N TYR A 184 2.78 -14.18 1.67
CA TYR A 184 3.59 -14.26 0.46
C TYR A 184 3.97 -12.85 0.05
N ILE A 185 5.28 -12.56 0.03
CA ILE A 185 5.78 -11.19 -0.10
C ILE A 185 6.80 -11.15 -1.24
N VAL A 186 6.57 -10.27 -2.20
CA VAL A 186 7.48 -10.03 -3.35
C VAL A 186 7.94 -8.58 -3.41
N SER A 187 8.91 -8.29 -4.26
CA SER A 187 9.40 -6.94 -4.49
C SER A 187 10.16 -6.85 -5.81
N GLU A 188 10.18 -5.66 -6.42
CA GLU A 188 11.06 -5.36 -7.56
C GLU A 188 12.56 -5.27 -7.17
N ALA A 189 12.89 -5.45 -5.88
CA ALA A 189 14.27 -5.53 -5.47
C ALA A 189 14.96 -6.74 -6.15
N GLY A 190 16.05 -6.48 -6.87
CA GLY A 190 16.77 -7.55 -7.57
C GLY A 190 17.19 -8.70 -6.64
N GLY A 191 16.83 -9.92 -7.03
CA GLY A 191 17.12 -11.15 -6.28
C GLY A 191 16.29 -11.33 -5.00
N HIS A 192 15.21 -10.55 -4.83
CA HIS A 192 14.28 -10.66 -3.71
C HIS A 192 13.51 -11.96 -3.67
N GLY A 193 13.12 -12.52 -4.82
CA GLY A 193 12.27 -13.71 -4.89
C GLY A 193 10.96 -13.54 -4.11
N LEU A 194 10.46 -14.65 -3.58
CA LEU A 194 9.23 -14.71 -2.77
C LEU A 194 9.56 -15.10 -1.32
N GLN A 195 9.37 -14.16 -0.38
CA GLN A 195 9.44 -14.43 1.06
C GLN A 195 8.11 -15.03 1.53
N ILE A 196 8.20 -16.06 2.37
CA ILE A 196 7.04 -16.73 2.95
C ILE A 196 7.16 -16.64 4.47
N ILE A 197 6.11 -16.13 5.11
CA ILE A 197 6.05 -15.92 6.56
C ILE A 197 4.85 -16.65 7.13
N ASP A 198 5.09 -17.43 8.19
CA ASP A 198 4.04 -18.07 8.99
C ASP A 198 3.47 -17.04 9.96
N LEU A 199 2.22 -16.66 9.74
CA LEU A 199 1.48 -15.71 10.56
C LEU A 199 0.88 -16.39 11.80
N SER A 200 0.71 -17.71 11.83
CA SER A 200 0.07 -18.42 12.95
C SER A 200 0.84 -18.27 14.26
N ILE A 201 2.14 -17.96 14.21
CA ILE A 201 2.97 -17.69 15.38
C ILE A 201 2.86 -16.26 15.90
N VAL A 202 2.37 -15.32 15.09
CA VAL A 202 2.29 -13.87 15.40
C VAL A 202 1.49 -13.59 16.68
N PRO A 203 0.33 -14.22 16.92
CA PRO A 203 -0.46 -13.99 18.13
C PRO A 203 0.32 -14.20 19.44
N ASP A 204 1.33 -15.07 19.43
CA ASP A 204 2.12 -15.47 20.61
C ASP A 204 3.47 -14.73 20.73
N LEU A 205 3.80 -13.85 19.78
CA LEU A 205 5.07 -13.11 19.80
C LEU A 205 5.09 -12.02 20.88
N VAL A 206 6.29 -11.75 21.39
CA VAL A 206 6.56 -10.53 22.14
C VAL A 206 6.76 -9.39 21.14
N PRO A 207 5.97 -8.30 21.21
CA PRO A 207 6.04 -7.23 20.23
C PRO A 207 7.42 -6.57 20.04
N GLY A 208 7.70 -6.14 18.82
CA GLY A 208 8.87 -5.33 18.44
C GLY A 208 10.11 -6.12 17.97
N GLY A 209 9.98 -7.44 17.78
CA GLY A 209 11.06 -8.28 17.28
C GLY A 209 11.08 -8.43 15.76
N ALA A 210 12.24 -8.72 15.19
CA ALA A 210 12.34 -9.15 13.80
C ALA A 210 11.93 -10.62 13.65
N LEU A 211 11.21 -10.93 12.57
CA LEU A 211 10.76 -12.25 12.19
C LEU A 211 11.54 -12.73 10.97
N ALA A 212 12.05 -13.96 11.04
CA ALA A 212 12.78 -14.58 9.93
C ALA A 212 11.80 -15.22 8.95
N ASN A 213 12.24 -15.37 7.69
CA ASN A 213 11.48 -16.13 6.69
C ASN A 213 11.19 -17.55 7.17
N THR A 214 9.94 -17.98 7.04
CA THR A 214 9.55 -19.38 7.22
C THR A 214 10.05 -20.21 6.05
N ALA A 215 9.84 -19.71 4.83
CA ALA A 215 10.37 -20.27 3.60
C ALA A 215 10.73 -19.17 2.62
N TYR A 216 11.45 -19.55 1.56
CA TYR A 216 11.97 -18.61 0.58
C TYR A 216 12.05 -19.29 -0.78
N TYR A 217 11.35 -18.72 -1.77
CA TYR A 217 11.31 -19.22 -3.13
C TYR A 217 12.12 -18.31 -4.06
N THR A 218 12.99 -18.92 -4.86
CA THR A 218 13.96 -18.21 -5.72
C THR A 218 13.78 -18.54 -7.21
N GLY A 219 12.58 -18.93 -7.63
CA GLY A 219 12.32 -19.24 -9.04
C GLY A 219 12.27 -18.02 -9.96
N PHE A 220 12.10 -16.84 -9.40
CA PHE A 220 12.26 -15.53 -10.05
C PHE A 220 13.14 -14.63 -9.17
N GLY A 221 13.77 -13.63 -9.78
CA GLY A 221 14.63 -12.68 -9.11
C GLY A 221 13.84 -11.55 -8.44
N ASP A 222 12.91 -10.96 -9.18
CA ASP A 222 12.06 -9.84 -8.76
C ASP A 222 10.63 -10.06 -9.28
N ALA A 223 9.67 -9.38 -8.67
CA ALA A 223 8.29 -9.35 -9.12
C ALA A 223 7.66 -8.00 -8.75
N HIS A 224 6.83 -7.45 -9.64
CA HIS A 224 6.08 -6.24 -9.37
C HIS A 224 5.00 -6.50 -8.31
N ASN A 225 4.26 -7.60 -8.47
CA ASN A 225 3.10 -7.94 -7.63
C ASN A 225 3.03 -9.46 -7.41
N VAL A 226 2.30 -9.88 -6.37
CA VAL A 226 1.95 -11.28 -6.14
C VAL A 226 0.43 -11.39 -6.09
N VAL A 227 -0.12 -12.25 -6.92
CA VAL A 227 -1.55 -12.56 -6.93
C VAL A 227 -1.74 -13.89 -6.23
N ALA A 228 -2.80 -14.03 -5.43
CA ALA A 228 -3.07 -15.26 -4.69
C ALA A 228 -4.48 -15.76 -4.97
N ASN A 229 -4.63 -17.06 -5.13
CA ASN A 229 -5.92 -17.73 -5.08
C ASN A 229 -5.96 -18.68 -3.87
N PRO A 230 -6.59 -18.27 -2.75
CA PRO A 230 -6.63 -19.08 -1.55
C PRO A 230 -7.50 -20.35 -1.71
N GLU A 231 -8.43 -20.39 -2.67
CA GLU A 231 -9.27 -21.58 -2.89
C GLU A 231 -8.50 -22.75 -3.51
N THR A 232 -7.46 -22.46 -4.29
CA THR A 232 -6.68 -23.44 -5.05
C THR A 232 -5.25 -23.62 -4.50
N GLY A 233 -4.79 -22.71 -3.63
CA GLY A 233 -3.46 -22.78 -3.03
C GLY A 233 -2.35 -22.40 -4.00
N PHE A 234 -2.63 -21.50 -4.95
CA PHE A 234 -1.64 -20.97 -5.89
C PHE A 234 -1.34 -19.50 -5.63
N VAL A 235 -0.08 -19.13 -5.85
CA VAL A 235 0.33 -17.73 -6.01
C VAL A 235 0.96 -17.53 -7.38
N TYR A 236 0.81 -16.33 -7.91
CA TYR A 236 1.26 -15.93 -9.23
C TYR A 236 2.19 -14.74 -9.05
N GLY A 237 3.47 -14.92 -9.35
CA GLY A 237 4.38 -13.79 -9.52
C GLY A 237 4.08 -13.11 -10.84
N VAL A 238 3.83 -11.80 -10.83
CA VAL A 238 3.59 -11.00 -12.05
C VAL A 238 4.54 -9.82 -12.13
N GLY A 239 4.81 -9.34 -13.34
CA GLY A 239 5.87 -8.35 -13.60
C GLY A 239 7.24 -8.87 -13.18
N THR A 240 7.47 -10.19 -13.31
CA THR A 240 8.73 -10.84 -12.92
C THR A 240 9.79 -10.76 -14.01
N ASP A 241 11.03 -11.08 -13.67
CA ASP A 241 12.12 -11.30 -14.64
C ASP A 241 11.98 -12.61 -15.47
N THR A 242 10.85 -13.31 -15.32
CA THR A 242 10.50 -14.54 -16.04
C THR A 242 9.24 -14.36 -16.89
N PHE A 243 9.05 -15.23 -17.89
CA PHE A 243 7.81 -15.32 -18.67
C PHE A 243 7.30 -13.97 -19.23
N SER A 244 8.22 -13.11 -19.68
CA SER A 244 7.93 -11.77 -20.22
C SER A 244 7.16 -10.85 -19.26
N GLY A 245 7.24 -11.08 -17.95
CA GLY A 245 6.47 -10.36 -16.95
C GLY A 245 5.01 -10.83 -16.79
N GLY A 246 4.63 -11.91 -17.47
CA GLY A 246 3.32 -12.56 -17.33
C GLY A 246 3.19 -13.36 -16.04
N LEU A 247 2.43 -14.47 -16.08
CA LEU A 247 2.19 -15.30 -14.90
C LEU A 247 3.37 -16.26 -14.66
N HIS A 248 4.00 -16.17 -13.49
CA HIS A 248 4.85 -17.21 -12.93
C HIS A 248 4.05 -17.97 -11.87
N ILE A 249 3.58 -19.19 -12.18
CA ILE A 249 2.60 -19.88 -11.33
C ILE A 249 3.29 -20.82 -10.35
N VAL A 250 3.06 -20.59 -9.05
CA VAL A 250 3.69 -21.31 -7.95
C VAL A 250 2.62 -22.00 -7.10
N ASP A 251 2.74 -23.33 -6.97
CA ASP A 251 1.98 -24.12 -6.00
C ASP A 251 2.53 -23.86 -4.60
N VAL A 252 1.64 -23.47 -3.68
CA VAL A 252 1.95 -23.20 -2.28
C VAL A 252 1.10 -24.01 -1.31
N ASN A 253 0.48 -25.10 -1.76
CA ASN A 253 -0.23 -26.05 -0.89
C ASN A 253 0.72 -26.70 0.16
N ASP A 254 2.02 -26.76 -0.13
CA ASP A 254 3.08 -26.92 0.88
C ASP A 254 3.91 -25.62 0.93
N PRO A 255 3.58 -24.67 1.81
CA PRO A 255 4.22 -23.35 1.84
C PRO A 255 5.69 -23.41 2.28
N LEU A 256 6.16 -24.55 2.82
CA LEU A 256 7.57 -24.77 3.12
C LEU A 256 8.38 -25.23 1.90
N ASN A 257 7.70 -25.75 0.87
CA ASN A 257 8.31 -26.26 -0.35
C ASN A 257 7.54 -25.78 -1.60
N PRO A 258 7.43 -24.45 -1.82
CA PRO A 258 6.75 -23.90 -2.98
C PRO A 258 7.41 -24.33 -4.30
N THR A 259 6.60 -24.62 -5.33
CA THR A 259 7.11 -25.11 -6.62
C THR A 259 6.45 -24.39 -7.80
N ALA A 260 7.24 -23.97 -8.79
CA ALA A 260 6.70 -23.57 -10.09
C ALA A 260 6.02 -24.76 -10.77
N VAL A 261 4.79 -24.54 -11.23
CA VAL A 261 3.97 -25.55 -11.91
C VAL A 261 3.49 -25.12 -13.29
N GLY A 262 3.71 -23.86 -13.66
CA GLY A 262 3.07 -23.30 -14.84
C GLY A 262 3.49 -21.87 -15.14
N SER A 263 3.04 -21.38 -16.30
CA SER A 263 3.30 -20.01 -16.73
C SER A 263 2.35 -19.55 -17.82
N TRP A 264 2.27 -18.24 -17.99
CA TRP A 264 1.65 -17.59 -19.15
C TRP A 264 2.49 -16.36 -19.53
N ASP A 265 2.83 -16.17 -20.81
CA ASP A 265 3.86 -15.21 -21.24
C ASP A 265 3.48 -14.31 -22.43
N GLU A 266 2.18 -14.13 -22.71
CA GLU A 266 1.73 -13.33 -23.85
C GLU A 266 1.77 -11.80 -23.61
N SER A 267 1.82 -11.35 -22.35
CA SER A 267 1.94 -9.93 -21.99
C SER A 267 2.61 -9.77 -20.62
N ASP A 268 3.25 -8.61 -20.42
CA ASP A 268 3.61 -8.14 -19.09
C ASP A 268 2.34 -7.85 -18.30
N ILE A 269 2.24 -8.38 -17.07
CA ILE A 269 1.10 -8.20 -16.16
C ILE A 269 1.57 -7.33 -15.00
N HIS A 270 0.84 -6.24 -14.78
CA HIS A 270 1.09 -5.32 -13.67
C HIS A 270 0.46 -5.84 -12.37
N ASP A 271 -0.83 -6.17 -12.45
CA ASP A 271 -1.62 -6.74 -11.37
C ASP A 271 -2.66 -7.69 -11.97
N ALA A 272 -3.24 -8.57 -11.15
CA ALA A 272 -4.36 -9.41 -11.55
C ALA A 272 -5.21 -9.84 -10.36
N GLN A 273 -6.41 -10.32 -10.66
CA GLN A 273 -7.21 -11.05 -9.69
C GLN A 273 -7.40 -12.49 -10.19
N ALA A 274 -7.00 -13.46 -9.37
CA ALA A 274 -7.23 -14.89 -9.61
C ALA A 274 -8.41 -15.36 -8.75
N VAL A 275 -9.39 -16.05 -9.37
CA VAL A 275 -10.56 -16.60 -8.67
C VAL A 275 -10.91 -17.98 -9.22
N VAL A 276 -11.54 -18.81 -8.39
CA VAL A 276 -12.42 -19.85 -8.93
C VAL A 276 -13.69 -19.16 -9.42
N TYR A 277 -13.89 -19.17 -10.73
CA TYR A 277 -14.96 -18.40 -11.36
C TYR A 277 -16.33 -19.03 -11.06
N ASN A 278 -17.21 -18.29 -10.40
CA ASN A 278 -18.58 -18.66 -10.05
C ASN A 278 -19.60 -17.62 -10.59
N GLY A 279 -19.18 -16.84 -11.59
CA GLY A 279 -20.01 -15.82 -12.23
C GLY A 279 -21.02 -16.38 -13.22
N PRO A 280 -21.67 -15.50 -14.02
CA PRO A 280 -22.77 -15.87 -14.91
C PRO A 280 -22.37 -16.67 -16.15
N ASP A 281 -21.09 -16.73 -16.51
CA ASP A 281 -20.63 -17.53 -17.65
C ASP A 281 -20.47 -19.02 -17.28
N MET A 282 -21.47 -19.82 -17.67
CA MET A 282 -21.51 -21.24 -17.32
C MET A 282 -20.47 -22.11 -18.04
N ASP A 283 -19.85 -21.63 -19.12
CA ASP A 283 -18.83 -22.39 -19.84
C ASP A 283 -17.51 -22.42 -19.06
N HIS A 284 -17.31 -21.45 -18.16
CA HIS A 284 -16.10 -21.31 -17.33
C HIS A 284 -16.36 -21.46 -15.83
N ALA A 285 -17.61 -21.73 -15.41
CA ALA A 285 -17.96 -21.91 -14.01
C ALA A 285 -17.19 -23.06 -13.34
N GLY A 286 -16.63 -22.79 -12.17
CA GLY A 286 -15.80 -23.68 -11.36
C GLY A 286 -14.34 -23.78 -11.80
N ARG A 287 -13.92 -23.04 -12.83
CA ARG A 287 -12.54 -23.03 -13.34
C ARG A 287 -11.76 -21.89 -12.71
N GLU A 288 -10.44 -22.06 -12.58
CA GLU A 288 -9.59 -20.97 -12.13
C GLU A 288 -9.31 -19.97 -13.26
N ILE A 289 -9.77 -18.73 -13.09
CA ILE A 289 -9.65 -17.64 -14.06
C ILE A 289 -8.85 -16.49 -13.46
N VAL A 290 -7.95 -15.93 -14.26
CA VAL A 290 -7.18 -14.73 -13.94
C VAL A 290 -7.67 -13.56 -14.80
N PHE A 291 -8.08 -12.50 -14.14
CA PHE A 291 -8.41 -11.21 -14.75
C PHE A 291 -7.17 -10.31 -14.62
N ALA A 292 -6.42 -10.15 -15.72
CA ALA A 292 -5.10 -9.55 -15.71
C ALA A 292 -5.10 -8.11 -16.27
N PHE A 293 -4.44 -7.23 -15.53
CA PHE A 293 -4.27 -5.81 -15.81
C PHE A 293 -2.84 -5.60 -16.32
N CYS A 294 -2.70 -5.45 -17.63
CA CYS A 294 -1.40 -5.58 -18.32
C CYS A 294 -0.72 -4.24 -18.58
N GLY A 295 -0.97 -3.20 -17.77
CA GLY A 295 -0.43 -1.86 -17.98
C GLY A 295 -0.73 -1.34 -19.39
N TYR A 296 0.31 -1.14 -20.20
CA TYR A 296 0.19 -0.71 -21.61
C TYR A 296 -0.42 -1.78 -22.54
N GLY A 297 -0.49 -3.04 -22.10
CA GLY A 297 -1.04 -4.18 -22.84
C GLY A 297 -2.57 -4.28 -22.82
N GLY A 298 -3.24 -3.48 -21.98
CA GLY A 298 -4.69 -3.50 -21.78
C GLY A 298 -5.14 -4.55 -20.78
N PHE A 299 -6.33 -5.11 -21.00
CA PHE A 299 -6.95 -6.09 -20.09
C PHE A 299 -7.01 -7.47 -20.76
N ARG A 300 -6.87 -8.53 -19.96
CA ARG A 300 -6.91 -9.94 -20.41
C ARG A 300 -7.74 -10.78 -19.44
N ILE A 301 -8.46 -11.75 -19.98
CA ILE A 301 -9.08 -12.83 -19.20
C ILE A 301 -8.38 -14.12 -19.58
N ILE A 302 -7.82 -14.82 -18.61
CA ILE A 302 -6.95 -15.97 -18.81
C ILE A 302 -7.52 -17.15 -18.02
N ASP A 303 -7.77 -18.25 -18.71
CA ASP A 303 -8.10 -19.53 -18.11
C ASP A 303 -6.80 -20.22 -17.70
N VAL A 304 -6.62 -20.40 -16.39
CA VAL A 304 -5.43 -21.00 -15.81
C VAL A 304 -5.74 -22.34 -15.18
N GLU A 305 -6.87 -22.98 -15.49
CA GLU A 305 -7.24 -24.27 -14.90
C GLU A 305 -6.14 -25.31 -15.09
N ASP A 306 -5.66 -25.46 -16.34
CA ASP A 306 -4.44 -26.20 -16.65
C ASP A 306 -3.23 -25.26 -16.55
N LYS A 307 -2.49 -25.39 -15.45
CA LYS A 307 -1.33 -24.55 -15.13
C LYS A 307 -0.21 -24.71 -16.16
N GLU A 308 -0.11 -25.85 -16.82
CA GLU A 308 0.92 -26.12 -17.84
C GLU A 308 0.52 -25.57 -19.23
N ASP A 309 -0.74 -25.23 -19.45
CA ASP A 309 -1.30 -24.78 -20.73
C ASP A 309 -2.37 -23.68 -20.55
N CYS A 310 -1.99 -22.57 -19.91
CA CYS A 310 -2.88 -21.43 -19.69
C CYS A 310 -3.36 -20.81 -21.02
N GLN A 311 -4.65 -20.51 -21.14
CA GLN A 311 -5.26 -19.98 -22.37
C GLN A 311 -5.81 -18.57 -22.16
N THR A 312 -5.45 -17.64 -23.04
CA THR A 312 -6.14 -16.34 -23.11
C THR A 312 -7.53 -16.54 -23.71
N LEU A 313 -8.58 -16.29 -22.95
CA LEU A 313 -9.97 -16.35 -23.42
C LEU A 313 -10.30 -15.11 -24.25
N SER A 314 -9.97 -13.93 -23.71
CA SER A 314 -10.29 -12.67 -24.35
C SER A 314 -9.32 -11.55 -23.98
N SER A 315 -9.41 -10.46 -24.72
CA SER A 315 -8.55 -9.28 -24.57
C SER A 315 -9.36 -8.02 -24.87
N LEU A 316 -9.23 -7.01 -24.01
CA LEU A 316 -9.84 -5.69 -24.22
C LEU A 316 -8.79 -4.58 -24.24
N GLN A 317 -9.10 -3.57 -25.03
CA GLN A 317 -8.31 -2.35 -25.11
C GLN A 317 -9.23 -1.18 -25.50
N ASP A 318 -8.98 -0.01 -24.92
CA ASP A 318 -9.62 1.24 -25.27
C ASP A 318 -8.57 2.28 -25.67
N SER A 319 -8.93 3.20 -26.57
CA SER A 319 -8.05 4.31 -26.95
C SER A 319 -7.85 5.35 -25.84
N CYS A 320 -8.74 5.36 -24.85
CA CYS A 320 -8.66 6.19 -23.65
C CYS A 320 -7.86 5.53 -22.53
N TRP A 321 -7.46 4.25 -22.67
CA TRP A 321 -6.61 3.60 -21.68
C TRP A 321 -5.14 3.93 -21.93
N VAL A 322 -4.41 4.22 -20.87
CA VAL A 322 -2.99 4.58 -20.87
C VAL A 322 -2.19 3.51 -20.16
N TYR A 323 -2.54 3.21 -18.91
CA TYR A 323 -1.86 2.22 -18.08
C TYR A 323 -2.88 1.48 -17.20
N VAL A 324 -3.42 0.37 -17.73
CA VAL A 324 -4.36 -0.50 -17.02
C VAL A 324 -3.66 -1.12 -15.82
N HIS A 325 -3.87 -0.52 -14.65
CA HIS A 325 -3.00 -0.69 -13.50
C HIS A 325 -3.47 -1.83 -12.61
N GLN A 326 -4.71 -1.76 -12.13
CA GLN A 326 -5.30 -2.75 -11.24
C GLN A 326 -6.84 -2.74 -11.37
N GLY A 327 -7.47 -3.82 -10.92
CA GLY A 327 -8.92 -3.88 -10.79
C GLY A 327 -9.39 -5.09 -10.00
N TRP A 328 -10.71 -5.13 -9.76
CA TRP A 328 -11.36 -6.16 -8.94
C TRP A 328 -12.77 -6.46 -9.43
N LEU A 329 -13.17 -7.73 -9.34
CA LEU A 329 -14.50 -8.24 -9.69
C LEU A 329 -15.54 -7.83 -8.66
N SER A 330 -16.78 -7.56 -9.10
CA SER A 330 -17.96 -7.62 -8.23
C SER A 330 -18.11 -9.00 -7.57
N GLU A 331 -18.85 -9.07 -6.47
CA GLU A 331 -19.04 -10.31 -5.71
C GLU A 331 -19.77 -11.41 -6.49
N ASP A 332 -20.62 -11.02 -7.44
CA ASP A 332 -21.27 -11.95 -8.39
C ASP A 332 -20.37 -12.30 -9.59
N GLN A 333 -19.13 -11.80 -9.62
CA GLN A 333 -18.11 -12.01 -10.63
C GLN A 333 -18.55 -11.69 -12.07
N ARG A 334 -19.52 -10.78 -12.21
CA ARG A 334 -20.00 -10.32 -13.52
C ARG A 334 -19.32 -9.04 -13.99
N PHE A 335 -18.96 -8.14 -13.09
CA PHE A 335 -18.40 -6.85 -13.45
C PHE A 335 -16.97 -6.73 -12.95
N VAL A 336 -16.11 -6.09 -13.73
CA VAL A 336 -14.75 -5.72 -13.30
C VAL A 336 -14.70 -4.21 -13.17
N PHE A 337 -14.23 -3.74 -12.01
CA PHE A 337 -13.90 -2.35 -11.75
C PHE A 337 -12.40 -2.19 -11.92
N MET A 338 -11.97 -1.13 -12.61
CA MET A 338 -10.57 -0.97 -13.02
C MET A 338 -10.16 0.50 -12.97
N ASN A 339 -8.91 0.76 -12.62
CA ASN A 339 -8.28 2.08 -12.64
C ASN A 339 -7.24 2.20 -13.77
N ASP A 340 -6.85 3.43 -14.07
CA ASP A 340 -5.85 3.75 -15.09
C ASP A 340 -4.89 4.82 -14.56
N GLU A 341 -3.82 4.36 -13.90
CA GLU A 341 -2.91 5.18 -13.10
C GLU A 341 -2.20 6.31 -13.89
N LYS A 342 -2.31 6.33 -15.22
CA LYS A 342 -1.63 7.33 -16.06
C LYS A 342 -2.56 8.19 -16.89
N ASP A 343 -3.87 8.02 -16.83
CA ASP A 343 -4.76 8.81 -17.68
C ASP A 343 -4.82 10.29 -17.27
N GLU A 344 -4.67 10.64 -15.98
CA GLU A 344 -4.63 12.03 -15.54
C GLU A 344 -3.24 12.65 -15.70
N THR A 345 -2.17 11.89 -15.42
CA THR A 345 -0.78 12.36 -15.60
C THR A 345 -0.45 12.62 -17.07
N THR A 346 -1.14 11.95 -18.00
CA THR A 346 -1.03 12.17 -19.45
C THR A 346 -2.13 13.07 -20.02
N SER A 347 -3.03 13.58 -19.17
CA SER A 347 -4.14 14.47 -19.53
C SER A 347 -5.17 13.86 -20.50
N VAL A 348 -5.27 12.53 -20.53
CA VAL A 348 -6.37 11.80 -21.18
C VAL A 348 -7.66 11.91 -20.34
N ALA A 349 -7.52 12.06 -19.02
CA ALA A 349 -8.58 12.43 -18.09
C ALA A 349 -8.23 13.71 -17.32
N GLU A 350 -9.23 14.50 -16.94
CA GLU A 350 -9.03 15.67 -16.04
C GLU A 350 -9.18 15.27 -14.55
N VAL A 351 -9.83 14.15 -14.28
CA VAL A 351 -10.15 13.59 -12.96
C VAL A 351 -10.08 12.07 -13.01
N THR A 352 -9.93 11.42 -11.85
CA THR A 352 -9.84 9.95 -11.73
C THR A 352 -11.03 9.23 -12.38
N ARG A 353 -10.79 8.03 -12.94
CA ARG A 353 -11.83 7.23 -13.59
C ARG A 353 -11.85 5.80 -13.09
N THR A 354 -12.97 5.39 -12.52
CA THR A 354 -13.23 3.95 -12.27
C THR A 354 -13.99 3.37 -13.44
N TRP A 355 -13.28 2.62 -14.29
CA TRP A 355 -13.84 1.90 -15.42
C TRP A 355 -14.65 0.70 -14.97
N VAL A 356 -15.73 0.40 -15.71
CA VAL A 356 -16.60 -0.75 -15.46
C VAL A 356 -16.68 -1.57 -16.74
N MET A 357 -16.38 -2.86 -16.63
CA MET A 357 -16.51 -3.84 -17.71
C MET A 357 -17.53 -4.90 -17.32
N ASP A 358 -18.33 -5.35 -18.28
CA ASP A 358 -19.23 -6.50 -18.12
C ASP A 358 -18.53 -7.73 -18.69
N VAL A 359 -18.24 -8.68 -17.82
CA VAL A 359 -17.60 -9.98 -18.11
C VAL A 359 -18.61 -11.12 -17.94
N GLN A 360 -19.89 -10.88 -18.26
CA GLN A 360 -20.91 -11.94 -18.21
C GLN A 360 -20.65 -13.11 -19.19
N ASP A 361 -19.86 -12.84 -20.23
CA ASP A 361 -19.35 -13.76 -21.24
C ASP A 361 -17.84 -13.52 -21.28
N LEU A 362 -17.05 -14.44 -20.75
CA LEU A 362 -15.60 -14.29 -20.59
C LEU A 362 -14.86 -14.33 -21.94
N ASP A 363 -15.48 -14.93 -22.96
CA ASP A 363 -14.96 -14.99 -24.32
C ASP A 363 -15.24 -13.68 -25.10
N ASN A 364 -16.25 -12.92 -24.69
CA ASN A 364 -16.62 -11.65 -25.31
C ASN A 364 -17.05 -10.57 -24.29
N PRO A 365 -16.14 -10.14 -23.41
CA PRO A 365 -16.41 -9.05 -22.46
C PRO A 365 -16.51 -7.71 -23.19
N PHE A 366 -17.09 -6.71 -22.55
CA PHE A 366 -17.13 -5.35 -23.11
C PHE A 366 -17.07 -4.25 -22.05
N ILE A 367 -16.60 -3.08 -22.46
CA ILE A 367 -16.52 -1.89 -21.61
C ILE A 367 -17.92 -1.27 -21.52
N VAL A 368 -18.43 -1.11 -20.30
CA VAL A 368 -19.72 -0.44 -20.03
C VAL A 368 -19.53 1.07 -20.06
N GLY A 369 -18.48 1.56 -19.40
CA GLY A 369 -18.20 2.98 -19.23
C GLY A 369 -17.28 3.20 -18.04
N PHE A 370 -17.37 4.38 -17.42
CA PHE A 370 -16.60 4.72 -16.23
C PHE A 370 -17.37 5.72 -15.35
N HIS A 371 -17.06 5.71 -14.06
CA HIS A 371 -17.41 6.75 -13.12
C HIS A 371 -16.27 7.77 -13.03
N GLU A 372 -16.58 9.06 -13.10
CA GLU A 372 -15.63 10.14 -12.89
C GLU A 372 -15.63 10.59 -11.42
N GLY A 373 -14.44 10.66 -10.83
CA GLY A 373 -14.25 11.21 -9.50
C GLY A 373 -14.41 12.73 -9.45
N SER A 374 -14.18 13.31 -8.27
CA SER A 374 -14.36 14.75 -8.02
C SER A 374 -13.06 15.56 -8.04
N LEU A 375 -11.90 14.91 -8.04
CA LEU A 375 -10.59 15.53 -7.93
C LEU A 375 -9.68 15.14 -9.10
N GLY A 376 -8.87 16.10 -9.55
CA GLY A 376 -7.78 15.88 -10.50
C GLY A 376 -6.55 15.36 -9.78
N VAL A 377 -6.63 14.13 -9.28
CA VAL A 377 -5.51 13.36 -8.70
C VAL A 377 -5.24 12.14 -9.57
N THR A 378 -4.40 11.22 -9.13
CA THR A 378 -4.14 9.93 -9.81
C THR A 378 -4.85 8.80 -9.06
N ASP A 379 -5.63 7.98 -9.77
CA ASP A 379 -6.15 6.72 -9.23
C ASP A 379 -5.08 5.62 -9.17
N HIS A 380 -5.28 4.58 -8.36
CA HIS A 380 -4.24 3.58 -8.14
C HIS A 380 -4.76 2.17 -7.84
N ASN A 381 -5.14 1.85 -6.60
CA ASN A 381 -5.62 0.52 -6.23
C ASN A 381 -7.06 0.58 -5.79
N LEU A 382 -7.87 -0.41 -6.18
CA LEU A 382 -9.25 -0.53 -5.75
C LEU A 382 -9.65 -1.97 -5.44
N TYR A 383 -10.62 -2.12 -4.55
CA TYR A 383 -11.14 -3.41 -4.13
C TYR A 383 -12.65 -3.34 -3.98
N THR A 384 -13.36 -4.43 -4.25
CA THR A 384 -14.81 -4.47 -4.00
C THR A 384 -15.15 -5.23 -2.73
N LEU A 385 -16.10 -4.71 -1.97
CA LEU A 385 -16.68 -5.42 -0.84
C LEU A 385 -18.07 -4.89 -0.52
N ASN A 386 -19.03 -5.80 -0.34
CA ASN A 386 -20.42 -5.53 -0.01
C ASN A 386 -21.06 -4.47 -0.93
N ASN A 387 -20.93 -4.66 -2.25
CA ASN A 387 -21.51 -3.77 -3.28
C ASN A 387 -20.94 -2.33 -3.22
N LYS A 388 -19.68 -2.20 -2.82
CA LYS A 388 -18.93 -0.94 -2.83
C LYS A 388 -17.54 -1.15 -3.45
N VAL A 389 -16.99 -0.09 -4.04
CA VAL A 389 -15.60 0.02 -4.45
C VAL A 389 -14.86 0.86 -3.41
N TYR A 390 -13.74 0.34 -2.89
CA TYR A 390 -12.82 1.03 -2.01
C TYR A 390 -11.56 1.35 -2.80
N ALA A 391 -11.38 2.61 -3.20
CA ALA A 391 -10.28 3.05 -4.05
C ALA A 391 -9.27 3.90 -3.26
N ALA A 392 -8.00 3.51 -3.29
CA ALA A 392 -6.86 4.33 -2.89
C ALA A 392 -6.42 5.18 -4.08
N ASN A 393 -6.66 6.48 -4.02
CA ASN A 393 -6.34 7.41 -5.10
C ASN A 393 -5.31 8.44 -4.65
N TYR A 394 -4.06 8.01 -4.43
CA TYR A 394 -2.92 8.85 -4.04
C TYR A 394 -3.32 10.05 -3.17
N TYR A 395 -3.27 11.26 -3.70
CA TYR A 395 -3.55 12.50 -2.96
C TYR A 395 -5.00 12.69 -2.50
N ALA A 396 -5.98 11.99 -3.08
CA ALA A 396 -7.36 11.98 -2.58
C ALA A 396 -7.58 10.98 -1.43
N GLY A 397 -6.58 10.15 -1.08
CA GLY A 397 -6.72 9.15 -0.03
C GLY A 397 -7.69 8.02 -0.40
N LEU A 398 -8.47 7.55 0.57
CA LEU A 398 -9.49 6.53 0.37
C LEU A 398 -10.79 7.16 -0.15
N GLN A 399 -11.32 6.64 -1.25
CA GLN A 399 -12.63 6.93 -1.80
C GLN A 399 -13.50 5.67 -1.71
N VAL A 400 -14.74 5.79 -1.21
CA VAL A 400 -15.70 4.68 -1.13
C VAL A 400 -16.90 4.99 -2.02
N LEU A 401 -17.11 4.17 -3.03
CA LEU A 401 -18.18 4.31 -4.01
C LEU A 401 -19.19 3.17 -3.87
N ASP A 402 -20.47 3.48 -3.79
CA ASP A 402 -21.54 2.49 -3.88
C ASP A 402 -21.75 2.09 -5.33
N ILE A 403 -21.90 0.79 -5.55
CA ILE A 403 -22.22 0.22 -6.85
C ILE A 403 -23.75 0.27 -7.02
N VAL A 404 -24.26 1.38 -7.55
CA VAL A 404 -25.72 1.60 -7.70
C VAL A 404 -26.27 0.79 -8.87
N ASP A 405 -25.64 0.91 -10.04
CA ASP A 405 -25.96 0.10 -11.22
C ASP A 405 -24.72 -0.07 -12.11
N PRO A 406 -24.00 -1.20 -11.99
CA PRO A 406 -22.78 -1.42 -12.76
C PRO A 406 -23.05 -1.63 -14.25
N ALA A 407 -24.27 -2.02 -14.65
CA ALA A 407 -24.64 -2.18 -16.07
C ALA A 407 -24.75 -0.83 -16.80
N THR A 408 -24.79 0.27 -16.05
CA THR A 408 -24.74 1.65 -16.57
C THR A 408 -23.52 2.43 -16.08
N ALA A 409 -22.56 1.75 -15.43
CA ALA A 409 -21.41 2.36 -14.74
C ALA A 409 -21.81 3.45 -13.73
N THR A 410 -22.98 3.30 -13.11
CA THR A 410 -23.48 4.25 -12.11
C THR A 410 -22.91 3.88 -10.74
N LEU A 411 -21.90 4.65 -10.32
CA LEU A 411 -21.31 4.60 -8.98
C LEU A 411 -21.54 5.93 -8.25
N GLU A 412 -21.67 5.89 -6.92
CA GLU A 412 -21.89 7.08 -6.10
C GLU A 412 -20.95 7.10 -4.88
N MET A 413 -20.21 8.19 -4.69
CA MET A 413 -19.35 8.33 -3.52
C MET A 413 -20.16 8.48 -2.24
N THR A 414 -20.02 7.54 -1.32
CA THR A 414 -20.73 7.51 -0.03
C THR A 414 -19.82 7.80 1.15
N ALA A 415 -18.51 7.64 1.00
CA ALA A 415 -17.54 8.04 2.00
C ALA A 415 -16.17 8.37 1.38
N PHE A 416 -15.36 9.14 2.09
CA PHE A 416 -13.95 9.33 1.77
C PHE A 416 -13.13 9.67 3.01
N PHE A 417 -11.84 9.40 2.94
CA PHE A 417 -10.87 9.84 3.93
C PHE A 417 -9.57 10.29 3.25
N ASP A 418 -9.33 11.60 3.30
CA ASP A 418 -8.15 12.22 2.74
C ASP A 418 -6.95 11.99 3.66
N THR A 419 -5.93 11.29 3.16
CA THR A 419 -4.70 11.00 3.91
C THR A 419 -3.65 12.11 3.78
N ASN A 420 -3.88 13.11 2.92
CA ASN A 420 -2.97 14.21 2.63
C ASN A 420 -3.68 15.58 2.62
N PRO A 421 -3.80 16.23 3.78
CA PRO A 421 -4.56 17.48 3.90
C PRO A 421 -3.86 18.71 3.27
N PHE A 422 -2.73 18.53 2.61
CA PHE A 422 -1.88 19.62 2.13
C PHE A 422 -1.86 19.78 0.61
N SER A 423 -2.29 18.77 -0.16
CA SER A 423 -2.16 18.79 -1.62
C SER A 423 -3.11 17.83 -2.31
N ASP A 424 -3.79 18.32 -3.35
CA ASP A 424 -4.60 17.54 -4.30
C ASP A 424 -3.92 17.51 -5.68
N GLN A 425 -2.64 17.11 -5.73
CA GLN A 425 -1.89 17.17 -7.00
C GLN A 425 -2.01 15.86 -7.78
N VAL A 426 -1.93 15.96 -9.10
CA VAL A 426 -1.76 14.80 -9.99
C VAL A 426 -0.37 14.20 -9.79
N GLY A 427 -0.28 12.87 -9.78
CA GLY A 427 0.97 12.12 -9.74
C GLY A 427 1.08 11.16 -8.56
N THR A 428 2.15 10.36 -8.58
CA THR A 428 2.31 9.15 -7.77
C THR A 428 3.32 9.28 -6.63
N SER A 429 3.67 10.51 -6.24
CA SER A 429 4.75 10.77 -5.28
C SER A 429 4.32 10.86 -3.80
N GLY A 430 3.06 10.55 -3.50
CA GLY A 430 2.55 10.55 -2.14
C GLY A 430 1.04 10.30 -2.06
N GLY A 431 0.54 10.18 -0.84
CA GLY A 431 -0.85 9.82 -0.56
C GLY A 431 -1.07 8.31 -0.48
N ALA A 432 -2.34 7.88 -0.56
CA ALA A 432 -2.74 6.50 -0.41
C ALA A 432 -2.22 5.62 -1.55
N TRP A 433 -1.56 4.52 -1.18
CA TRP A 433 -1.05 3.51 -2.08
C TRP A 433 -2.04 2.35 -2.21
N SER A 434 -2.51 1.81 -1.07
CA SER A 434 -3.46 0.70 -1.06
C SER A 434 -4.42 0.83 0.12
N VAL A 435 -5.51 0.08 0.07
CA VAL A 435 -6.51 -0.02 1.14
C VAL A 435 -6.84 -1.49 1.39
N TYR A 436 -7.15 -1.85 2.63
CA TYR A 436 -7.64 -3.18 2.98
C TYR A 436 -8.96 -3.06 3.76
N PRO A 437 -10.11 -3.29 3.10
CA PRO A 437 -11.44 -3.14 3.71
C PRO A 437 -12.02 -4.44 4.30
N TYR A 438 -11.28 -5.55 4.27
CA TYR A 438 -11.83 -6.90 4.54
C TYR A 438 -11.78 -7.35 6.01
N PHE A 439 -11.48 -6.45 6.94
CA PHE A 439 -11.54 -6.78 8.38
C PHE A 439 -12.99 -6.96 8.84
N ASP A 440 -13.27 -8.03 9.59
CA ASP A 440 -14.61 -8.34 10.13
C ASP A 440 -15.17 -7.22 11.01
N SER A 441 -14.30 -6.45 11.66
CA SER A 441 -14.68 -5.29 12.46
C SER A 441 -15.22 -4.10 11.65
N GLY A 442 -15.09 -4.14 10.32
CA GLY A 442 -15.35 -3.01 9.43
C GLY A 442 -14.28 -1.93 9.46
N ASN A 443 -13.14 -2.18 10.10
CA ASN A 443 -11.96 -1.33 10.01
C ASN A 443 -11.38 -1.38 8.60
N ILE A 444 -10.86 -0.24 8.13
CA ILE A 444 -10.22 -0.13 6.82
C ILE A 444 -8.81 0.39 7.04
N ALA A 445 -7.83 -0.44 6.68
CA ALA A 445 -6.44 -0.01 6.66
C ALA A 445 -6.17 0.79 5.39
N ILE A 446 -5.37 1.84 5.50
CA ILE A 446 -4.90 2.63 4.35
C ILE A 446 -3.39 2.73 4.46
N SER A 447 -2.68 2.20 3.47
CA SER A 447 -1.25 2.42 3.35
C SER A 447 -0.99 3.68 2.53
N THR A 448 0.04 4.43 2.92
CA THR A 448 0.56 5.56 2.14
C THR A 448 2.07 5.44 2.06
N GLN A 449 2.70 6.24 1.20
CA GLN A 449 4.16 6.29 1.12
C GLN A 449 4.85 6.81 2.40
N SER A 450 4.11 7.41 3.35
CA SER A 450 4.71 8.06 4.52
C SER A 450 4.14 7.62 5.87
N HIS A 451 2.95 7.01 5.88
CA HIS A 451 2.17 6.69 7.06
C HIS A 451 1.28 5.46 6.82
N PHE A 452 0.92 4.80 7.90
CA PHE A 452 -0.18 3.85 7.97
C PHE A 452 -1.37 4.51 8.67
N PHE A 453 -2.56 4.36 8.11
CA PHE A 453 -3.81 4.82 8.72
C PHE A 453 -4.76 3.66 8.96
N MET A 454 -5.56 3.79 10.01
CA MET A 454 -6.74 2.97 10.22
C MET A 454 -7.95 3.88 10.34
N VAL A 455 -8.99 3.61 9.56
CA VAL A 455 -10.27 4.32 9.61
C VAL A 455 -11.41 3.32 9.80
N ARG A 456 -12.60 3.82 10.13
CA ARG A 456 -13.81 2.99 10.24
C ARG A 456 -15.01 3.80 9.78
N PRO A 457 -16.04 3.18 9.16
CA PRO A 457 -17.34 3.80 9.00
C PRO A 457 -17.81 4.42 10.31
N SER A 458 -18.16 5.71 10.28
CA SER A 458 -18.73 6.39 11.43
C SER A 458 -19.97 5.62 11.87
N SER A 459 -20.09 5.31 13.16
CA SER A 459 -21.28 4.65 13.69
C SER A 459 -22.47 5.60 13.52
N GLU A 460 -23.28 5.43 12.49
CA GLU A 460 -24.38 6.35 12.26
C GLU A 460 -25.38 6.32 13.42
N SER A 461 -25.89 7.50 13.76
CA SER A 461 -27.29 7.64 14.12
C SER A 461 -28.15 6.95 13.06
N HIS A 462 -28.49 5.69 13.26
CA HIS A 462 -29.45 5.00 12.40
C HIS A 462 -30.78 5.78 12.36
N SER A 463 -31.28 5.98 11.14
CA SER A 463 -32.63 6.42 10.77
C SER A 463 -33.00 7.87 11.08
N VAL A 464 -32.71 8.74 10.12
CA VAL A 464 -33.83 9.46 9.51
C VAL A 464 -33.92 8.94 8.09
N MET A 465 -35.09 8.40 7.72
CA MET A 465 -35.48 8.48 6.32
C MET A 465 -35.60 9.97 6.00
N GLU A 466 -34.49 10.62 5.66
CA GLU A 466 -34.53 11.85 4.90
C GLU A 466 -34.69 11.42 3.46
N GLU A 467 -35.70 12.00 2.78
CA GLU A 467 -35.75 11.98 1.32
C GLU A 467 -34.34 12.24 0.78
N GLU A 468 -33.91 11.48 -0.22
CA GLU A 468 -32.69 11.77 -0.98
C GLU A 468 -32.75 13.23 -1.45
N VAL A 469 -32.12 14.11 -0.68
CA VAL A 469 -31.86 15.48 -1.12
C VAL A 469 -30.56 15.40 -1.90
N PRO A 470 -30.55 15.69 -3.21
CA PRO A 470 -29.35 15.52 -4.03
C PRO A 470 -28.17 16.28 -3.45
N MET A 471 -26.96 15.72 -3.47
CA MET A 471 -25.76 16.40 -2.96
C MET A 471 -25.52 17.76 -3.65
N LEU A 472 -25.08 18.76 -2.88
CA LEU A 472 -24.67 20.07 -3.41
C LEU A 472 -23.26 19.97 -4.00
N ALA A 473 -23.16 19.79 -5.32
CA ALA A 473 -21.89 19.77 -6.03
C ALA A 473 -21.51 21.18 -6.50
N ILE A 474 -20.23 21.53 -6.40
CA ILE A 474 -19.68 22.80 -6.90
C ILE A 474 -18.44 22.55 -7.75
N HIS A 475 -18.28 23.34 -8.80
CA HIS A 475 -17.10 23.35 -9.67
C HIS A 475 -16.62 24.77 -9.86
N ALA A 476 -15.46 25.11 -9.29
CA ALA A 476 -14.88 26.44 -9.42
C ALA A 476 -13.77 26.47 -10.48
N ARG A 477 -13.78 27.52 -11.31
CA ARG A 477 -12.72 27.86 -12.26
C ARG A 477 -12.40 29.35 -12.09
N ALA A 478 -11.29 29.81 -12.65
CA ALA A 478 -10.95 31.24 -12.62
C ALA A 478 -12.10 32.09 -13.18
N GLY A 479 -12.72 32.90 -12.30
CA GLY A 479 -13.83 33.79 -12.65
C GLY A 479 -15.20 33.12 -12.84
N GLN A 480 -15.36 31.84 -12.50
CA GLN A 480 -16.62 31.12 -12.68
C GLN A 480 -16.87 30.08 -11.59
N LEU A 481 -18.12 29.98 -11.11
CA LEU A 481 -18.56 28.92 -10.20
C LEU A 481 -19.79 28.23 -10.79
N SER A 482 -19.74 26.91 -10.93
CA SER A 482 -20.90 26.10 -11.26
C SER A 482 -21.40 25.40 -9.99
N ILE A 483 -22.70 25.38 -9.79
CA ILE A 483 -23.37 24.79 -8.62
C ILE A 483 -24.48 23.87 -9.12
N ARG A 484 -24.52 22.64 -8.62
CA ARG A 484 -25.61 21.69 -8.84
C ARG A 484 -26.17 21.30 -7.47
N SER A 485 -27.43 21.67 -7.22
CA SER A 485 -28.11 21.41 -5.94
C SER A 485 -29.17 20.30 -6.05
N GLY A 486 -29.70 20.06 -7.24
CA GLY A 486 -30.83 19.13 -7.40
C GLY A 486 -32.17 19.64 -6.84
N LEU A 487 -32.19 20.81 -6.19
CA LEU A 487 -33.41 21.50 -5.75
C LEU A 487 -33.55 22.87 -6.43
N VAL A 488 -34.78 23.38 -6.52
CA VAL A 488 -35.04 24.79 -6.81
C VAL A 488 -34.87 25.58 -5.51
N GLU A 489 -33.75 26.28 -5.37
CA GLU A 489 -33.43 27.04 -4.16
C GLU A 489 -32.47 28.20 -4.44
N THR A 490 -32.15 28.99 -3.42
CA THR A 490 -31.14 30.06 -3.53
C THR A 490 -29.84 29.61 -2.89
N ALA A 491 -28.71 29.88 -3.54
CA ALA A 491 -27.37 29.81 -2.97
C ALA A 491 -26.89 31.21 -2.58
N SER A 492 -26.55 31.42 -1.31
CA SER A 492 -25.85 32.60 -0.81
C SER A 492 -24.36 32.27 -0.67
N VAL A 493 -23.49 33.12 -1.21
CA VAL A 493 -22.04 32.92 -1.20
C VAL A 493 -21.40 33.92 -0.26
N PHE A 494 -20.57 33.45 0.67
CA PHE A 494 -19.92 34.26 1.69
C PHE A 494 -18.41 34.19 1.53
N ASP A 495 -17.71 35.29 1.80
CA ASP A 495 -16.26 35.25 2.03
C ASP A 495 -15.94 34.74 3.45
N VAL A 496 -14.64 34.48 3.73
CA VAL A 496 -14.17 34.03 5.06
C VAL A 496 -14.46 35.00 6.20
N SER A 497 -14.78 36.27 5.91
CA SER A 497 -15.19 37.25 6.93
C SER A 497 -16.70 37.22 7.23
N GLY A 498 -17.44 36.33 6.56
CA GLY A 498 -18.89 36.19 6.67
C GLY A 498 -19.67 37.22 5.86
N ARG A 499 -19.02 37.98 4.97
CA ARG A 499 -19.70 38.93 4.10
C ARG A 499 -20.33 38.20 2.93
N CYS A 500 -21.62 38.44 2.69
CA CYS A 500 -22.33 37.93 1.52
C CYS A 500 -21.81 38.62 0.24
N MET A 501 -21.32 37.81 -0.69
CA MET A 501 -20.74 38.19 -1.97
C MET A 501 -21.76 38.12 -3.11
N ALA A 502 -22.66 37.13 -3.06
CA ALA A 502 -23.72 36.96 -4.04
C ALA A 502 -24.86 36.08 -3.51
N GLU A 503 -26.02 36.22 -4.14
CA GLU A 503 -27.16 35.30 -3.98
C GLU A 503 -27.65 34.89 -5.36
N TRP A 504 -27.79 33.59 -5.57
CA TRP A 504 -28.00 32.99 -6.88
C TRP A 504 -29.12 31.96 -6.88
N PRO A 505 -30.07 32.02 -7.82
CA PRO A 505 -31.09 31.00 -7.96
C PRO A 505 -30.49 29.73 -8.59
N LEU A 506 -30.75 28.57 -7.98
CA LEU A 506 -30.36 27.26 -8.47
C LEU A 506 -31.55 26.55 -9.12
N ALA A 507 -31.26 25.82 -10.20
CA ALA A 507 -32.21 24.93 -10.84
C ALA A 507 -32.18 23.52 -10.21
N ALA A 508 -33.34 22.84 -10.23
CA ALA A 508 -33.45 21.45 -9.73
C ALA A 508 -32.73 20.42 -10.61
N SER A 509 -32.31 20.75 -11.83
CA SER A 509 -31.56 19.84 -12.69
C SER A 509 -30.45 20.58 -13.43
N GLY A 510 -29.35 19.87 -13.69
CA GLY A 510 -28.16 20.39 -14.35
C GLY A 510 -27.32 21.33 -13.48
N TRP A 511 -26.29 21.91 -14.10
CA TRP A 511 -25.40 22.89 -13.48
C TRP A 511 -25.94 24.30 -13.64
N SER A 512 -25.98 25.06 -12.53
CA SER A 512 -26.23 26.50 -12.52
C SER A 512 -24.90 27.24 -12.43
N THR A 513 -24.54 28.00 -13.46
CA THR A 513 -23.20 28.59 -13.56
C THR A 513 -23.22 30.11 -13.45
N PHE A 514 -22.37 30.64 -12.58
CA PHE A 514 -22.28 32.06 -12.21
C PHE A 514 -20.87 32.60 -12.41
N ARG A 515 -20.77 33.91 -12.61
CA ARG A 515 -19.48 34.60 -12.77
C ARG A 515 -18.96 35.08 -11.41
N THR A 516 -17.71 34.75 -11.12
CA THR A 516 -16.92 35.24 -9.97
C THR A 516 -15.75 36.12 -10.41
N GLU A 517 -15.71 36.51 -11.69
CA GLU A 517 -14.66 37.37 -12.23
C GLU A 517 -14.59 38.71 -11.46
N GLY A 518 -13.39 39.09 -11.03
CA GLY A 518 -13.16 40.30 -10.23
C GLY A 518 -13.36 40.12 -8.73
N TRP A 519 -13.68 38.91 -8.25
CA TRP A 519 -13.66 38.61 -6.81
C TRP A 519 -12.20 38.51 -6.33
N PRO A 520 -11.89 38.97 -5.10
CA PRO A 520 -10.58 38.76 -4.50
C PRO A 520 -10.19 37.27 -4.46
N SER A 521 -8.91 36.97 -4.61
CA SER A 521 -8.43 35.61 -4.35
C SER A 521 -8.68 35.24 -2.89
N GLY A 522 -9.18 34.03 -2.65
CA GLY A 522 -9.53 33.57 -1.31
C GLY A 522 -10.58 32.46 -1.29
N THR A 523 -10.90 32.01 -0.07
CA THR A 523 -11.90 30.96 0.17
C THR A 523 -13.30 31.56 0.29
N TYR A 524 -14.26 30.89 -0.33
CA TYR A 524 -15.67 31.27 -0.31
C TYR A 524 -16.52 30.07 0.11
N VAL A 525 -17.61 30.34 0.82
CA VAL A 525 -18.58 29.35 1.29
C VAL A 525 -19.91 29.61 0.60
N VAL A 526 -20.38 28.63 -0.16
CA VAL A 526 -21.75 28.58 -0.67
C VAL A 526 -22.63 27.98 0.42
N ARG A 527 -23.77 28.61 0.72
CA ARG A 527 -24.83 28.08 1.58
C ARG A 527 -26.15 28.15 0.84
N THR A 528 -26.90 27.07 0.79
CA THR A 528 -28.19 27.08 0.12
C THR A 528 -29.37 27.27 1.08
N GLY A 529 -30.55 27.58 0.53
CA GLY A 529 -31.78 27.77 1.31
C GLY A 529 -32.20 26.55 2.13
N SER A 530 -31.82 25.35 1.69
CA SER A 530 -31.99 24.09 2.43
C SER A 530 -30.92 23.85 3.52
N GLY A 531 -29.98 24.77 3.71
CA GLY A 531 -28.95 24.68 4.75
C GLY A 531 -27.68 23.94 4.33
N ARG A 532 -27.60 23.42 3.10
CA ARG A 532 -26.41 22.74 2.58
C ARG A 532 -25.28 23.72 2.31
N THR A 533 -24.05 23.29 2.51
CA THR A 533 -22.86 24.13 2.34
C THR A 533 -21.81 23.47 1.46
N ALA A 534 -21.05 24.27 0.72
CA ALA A 534 -19.91 23.83 -0.07
C ALA A 534 -18.87 24.95 -0.14
N ARG A 535 -17.57 24.63 -0.25
CA ARG A 535 -16.48 25.63 -0.28
C ARG A 535 -15.73 25.63 -1.61
N PHE A 536 -15.35 26.80 -2.10
CA PHE A 536 -14.43 26.91 -3.23
C PHE A 536 -13.34 27.95 -3.00
N ILE A 537 -12.25 27.80 -3.74
CA ILE A 537 -11.15 28.76 -3.76
C ILE A 537 -11.23 29.54 -5.07
N GLN A 538 -11.27 30.87 -4.97
CA GLN A 538 -11.03 31.75 -6.10
C GLN A 538 -9.52 31.96 -6.21
N PRO A 539 -8.88 31.53 -7.32
CA PRO A 539 -7.44 31.71 -7.53
C PRO A 539 -7.06 33.18 -7.69
#